data_AF-A0A6G9W898-F1
#
_entry.id   AF-A0A6G9W898-F1
#
_cell.length_a   1.000
_cell.length_b   1.000
_cell.length_c   1.000
_cell.angle_alpha   90.00
_cell.angle_beta   90.00
_cell.angle_gamma   90.00
#
_symmetry.space_group_name_H-M   'P 1'
#
loop_
_entity.id
_entity.type
_entity.pdbx_description
1 polymer ?
#
loop_
_entity_poly.entity_id
_entity_poly.type
_entity_poly.pdbx_seq_one_letter_code
_entity_poly.pdbx_strand_id
1 'polypeptide(L)'
;MTQNLLDLLAQIERAEAEAARLRREIAQGPCREYGHDWQLHGGANAGCGDDCACSVPVHVCTKCGDCDYGDNAEARDIRASCTDLAD
;
A
#
# COMPACT_ATOMS: atom_id res chain seq x y z
N MET A 1 -27.90 21.94 -29.64
CA MET A 1 -26.81 20.96 -29.47
C MET A 1 -26.64 20.62 -27.99
N THR A 2 -27.65 20.05 -27.35
CA THR A 2 -27.68 19.90 -25.89
C THR A 2 -28.08 18.49 -25.43
N GLN A 3 -28.87 17.76 -26.22
CA GLN A 3 -29.32 16.42 -25.84
C GLN A 3 -28.17 15.40 -25.74
N ASN A 4 -27.31 15.30 -26.75
CA ASN A 4 -26.17 14.38 -26.72
C ASN A 4 -25.19 14.66 -25.56
N LEU A 5 -25.02 15.93 -25.18
CA LEU A 5 -24.16 16.30 -24.05
C LEU A 5 -24.77 15.83 -22.72
N LEU A 6 -26.06 16.06 -22.52
CA LEU A 6 -26.78 15.61 -21.32
C LEU A 6 -26.76 14.08 -21.20
N ASP A 7 -26.93 13.36 -22.32
CA ASP A 7 -26.89 11.89 -22.34
C ASP A 7 -25.50 11.35 -21.99
N LEU A 8 -24.43 12.02 -22.44
CA LEU A 8 -23.04 11.67 -22.10
C LEU A 8 -22.72 11.96 -20.62
N LEU A 9 -23.17 13.11 -20.10
CA LEU A 9 -22.99 13.45 -18.69
C LEU A 9 -23.70 12.43 -17.78
N ALA A 10 -24.92 12.04 -18.13
CA ALA A 10 -25.65 11.00 -17.39
C ALA A 10 -24.96 9.62 -17.47
N GLN A 11 -24.27 9.30 -18.58
CA GLN A 11 -23.46 8.09 -18.69
C GLN A 11 -22.22 8.14 -17.80
N ILE A 12 -21.53 9.29 -17.75
CA ILE A 12 -20.38 9.51 -16.87
C ILE A 12 -20.79 9.32 -15.42
N GLU A 13 -21.88 9.96 -14.98
CA GLU A 13 -22.37 9.85 -13.60
C GLU A 13 -22.66 8.39 -13.21
N ARG A 14 -23.31 7.62 -14.09
CA ARG A 14 -23.54 6.19 -13.87
C ARG A 14 -22.24 5.39 -13.76
N ALA A 15 -21.29 5.64 -14.65
CA ALA A 15 -20.00 4.95 -14.64
C ALA A 15 -19.19 5.27 -13.39
N GLU A 16 -19.20 6.52 -12.92
CA GLU A 16 -18.54 6.94 -11.69
C GLU A 16 -19.17 6.32 -10.46
N ALA A 17 -20.51 6.24 -10.40
CA ALA A 17 -21.23 5.59 -9.33
C ALA A 17 -20.91 4.07 -9.25
N GLU A 18 -20.83 3.41 -10.40
CA GLU A 18 -20.42 2.01 -10.49
C GLU A 18 -18.97 1.81 -10.07
N ALA A 19 -18.05 2.65 -10.55
CA ALA A 19 -16.66 2.60 -10.14
C ALA A 19 -16.52 2.81 -8.63
N ALA A 20 -17.29 3.72 -8.03
CA ALA A 20 -17.30 3.93 -6.59
C ALA A 20 -17.82 2.70 -5.82
N ARG A 21 -18.85 2.00 -6.35
CA ARG A 21 -19.34 0.73 -5.78
C ARG A 21 -18.24 -0.34 -5.80
N LEU A 22 -17.62 -0.56 -6.95
CA LEU A 22 -16.57 -1.56 -7.12
C LEU A 22 -15.35 -1.27 -6.23
N ARG A 23 -14.93 0.00 -6.11
CA ARG A 23 -13.85 0.38 -5.20
C ARG A 23 -14.17 0.05 -3.74
N ARG A 24 -15.41 0.26 -3.29
CA ARG A 24 -15.82 -0.13 -1.93
C ARG A 24 -15.79 -1.63 -1.72
N GLU A 25 -16.23 -2.40 -2.72
CA GLU A 25 -16.21 -3.86 -2.67
C GLU A 25 -14.77 -4.39 -2.55
N ILE A 26 -13.84 -3.86 -3.36
CA ILE A 26 -12.41 -4.20 -3.27
C ILE A 26 -11.83 -3.80 -1.90
N ALA A 27 -12.19 -2.62 -1.38
CA ALA A 27 -11.71 -2.12 -0.10
C ALA A 27 -12.18 -2.98 1.09
N GLN A 28 -13.40 -3.53 1.01
CA GLN A 28 -14.00 -4.35 2.07
C GLN A 28 -13.79 -5.86 1.88
N GLY A 29 -13.40 -6.27 0.68
CA GLY A 29 -13.21 -7.68 0.32
C GLY A 29 -12.01 -8.33 1.02
N PRO A 30 -11.97 -9.67 1.10
CA PRO A 30 -10.87 -10.40 1.74
C PRO A 30 -9.52 -10.13 1.07
N CYS A 31 -8.46 -9.92 1.86
CA CYS A 31 -7.11 -9.66 1.36
C CYS A 31 -6.57 -10.75 0.43
N ARG A 32 -6.93 -12.01 0.68
CA ARG A 32 -6.58 -13.17 -0.18
C ARG A 32 -7.02 -12.98 -1.64
N GLU A 33 -8.15 -12.34 -1.85
CA GLU A 33 -8.80 -12.26 -3.18
C GLU A 33 -8.59 -10.89 -3.81
N TYR A 34 -8.64 -9.82 -3.00
CA TYR A 34 -8.61 -8.44 -3.47
C TYR A 34 -7.32 -7.67 -3.11
N GLY A 35 -6.36 -8.36 -2.49
CA GLY A 35 -5.10 -7.78 -2.07
C GLY A 35 -5.19 -7.01 -0.74
N HIS A 36 -4.02 -6.82 -0.14
CA HIS A 36 -3.84 -6.00 1.04
C HIS A 36 -3.87 -4.51 0.70
N ASP A 37 -4.40 -3.71 1.61
CA ASP A 37 -4.27 -2.25 1.60
C ASP A 37 -3.20 -1.85 2.61
N TRP A 38 -1.97 -1.69 2.13
CA TRP A 38 -0.78 -1.46 2.96
C TRP A 38 -0.63 0.01 3.33
N GLN A 39 -0.50 0.29 4.64
CA GLN A 39 -0.21 1.61 5.16
C GLN A 39 1.13 1.61 5.89
N LEU A 40 1.98 2.62 5.64
CA LEU A 40 3.24 2.79 6.36
C LEU A 40 2.96 2.98 7.86
N HIS A 41 3.57 2.12 8.68
CA HIS A 41 3.42 2.16 10.14
C HIS A 41 4.69 2.65 10.83
N GLY A 42 5.87 2.38 10.26
CA GLY A 42 7.15 2.79 10.82
C GLY A 42 8.33 2.11 10.13
N GLY A 43 9.44 1.97 10.85
CA GLY A 43 10.63 1.24 10.40
C GLY A 43 10.98 0.08 11.32
N ALA A 44 11.60 -0.96 10.77
CA ALA A 44 12.23 -2.06 11.50
C ALA A 44 13.75 -2.02 11.27
N ASN A 45 14.53 -2.56 12.20
CA ASN A 45 16.00 -2.56 12.17
C ASN A 45 16.66 -1.18 12.29
N ALA A 46 16.08 -0.27 13.09
CA ALA A 46 16.75 0.98 13.47
C ALA A 46 17.57 0.76 14.75
N GLY A 47 18.81 0.28 14.62
CA GLY A 47 19.67 0.02 15.79
C GLY A 47 21.17 -0.12 15.53
N CYS A 48 21.59 -0.10 14.27
CA CYS A 48 22.96 -0.40 13.82
C CYS A 48 23.94 0.78 13.80
N GLY A 49 23.51 1.97 14.21
CA GLY A 49 24.31 3.19 14.12
C GLY A 49 23.50 4.47 14.32
N ASP A 50 24.19 5.61 14.39
CA ASP A 50 23.60 6.92 14.68
C ASP A 50 22.57 7.38 13.62
N ASP A 51 22.70 6.90 12.38
CA ASP A 51 21.82 7.25 11.26
C ASP A 51 20.72 6.23 11.00
N CYS A 52 20.77 5.05 11.63
CA CYS A 52 19.84 3.94 11.42
C CYS A 52 19.57 3.65 9.93
N ALA A 53 20.59 3.78 9.07
CA ALA A 53 20.43 3.63 7.62
C ALA A 53 19.95 2.24 7.18
N CYS A 54 20.11 1.22 8.04
CA CYS A 54 19.61 -0.13 7.83
C CYS A 54 18.10 -0.31 8.15
N SER A 55 17.41 0.77 8.57
CA SER A 55 15.99 0.74 8.88
C SER A 55 15.15 0.56 7.61
N VAL A 56 14.31 -0.48 7.59
CA VAL A 56 13.40 -0.78 6.46
C VAL A 56 11.96 -0.44 6.82
N PRO A 57 11.15 0.07 5.88
CA PRO A 57 9.78 0.44 6.16
C PRO A 57 8.92 -0.78 6.49
N VAL A 58 8.12 -0.67 7.54
CA VAL A 58 7.09 -1.63 7.93
C VAL A 58 5.74 -1.09 7.49
N HIS A 59 5.02 -1.90 6.73
CA HIS A 59 3.66 -1.60 6.31
C HIS A 59 2.67 -2.53 7.00
N VAL A 60 1.54 -1.99 7.44
CA VAL A 60 0.47 -2.76 8.08
C VAL A 60 -0.78 -2.66 7.22
N CYS A 61 -1.44 -3.79 6.99
CA CYS A 61 -2.66 -3.81 6.21
C CYS A 61 -3.82 -3.24 7.02
N THR A 62 -4.47 -2.19 6.51
CA THR A 62 -5.62 -1.55 7.17
C THR A 62 -6.84 -2.47 7.27
N LYS A 63 -6.95 -3.47 6.39
CA LYS A 63 -8.07 -4.42 6.34
C LYS A 63 -7.95 -5.55 7.36
N CYS A 64 -6.80 -6.21 7.41
CA CYS A 64 -6.60 -7.42 8.22
C CYS A 64 -5.58 -7.28 9.36
N GLY A 65 -4.82 -6.20 9.41
CA GLY A 65 -3.77 -5.97 10.40
C GLY A 65 -2.50 -6.78 10.19
N ASP A 66 -2.35 -7.49 9.06
CA ASP A 66 -1.11 -8.17 8.70
C ASP A 66 0.02 -7.15 8.49
N CYS A 67 1.26 -7.57 8.69
CA CYS A 67 2.44 -6.71 8.66
C CYS A 67 3.42 -7.20 7.58
N ASP A 68 3.71 -6.35 6.59
CA ASP A 68 4.90 -6.50 5.76
C ASP A 68 6.07 -5.82 6.47
N TYR A 69 6.96 -6.63 7.03
CA TYR A 69 8.16 -6.16 7.71
C TYR A 69 9.27 -5.73 6.75
N GLY A 70 9.00 -5.65 5.45
CA GLY A 70 10.02 -5.49 4.42
C GLY A 70 10.68 -6.82 4.12
N ASP A 71 9.88 -7.85 3.83
CA ASP A 71 10.41 -9.17 3.43
C ASP A 71 10.57 -9.30 1.90
N ASN A 72 10.92 -8.17 1.27
CA ASN A 72 11.20 -8.06 -0.16
C ASN A 72 12.72 -8.00 -0.43
N ALA A 73 13.10 -8.07 -1.71
CA ALA A 73 14.51 -8.08 -2.11
C ALA A 73 15.25 -6.80 -1.70
N GLU A 74 14.62 -5.64 -1.90
CA GLU A 74 15.19 -4.34 -1.57
C GLU A 74 15.47 -4.20 -0.06
N ALA A 75 14.53 -4.59 0.79
CA ALA A 75 14.70 -4.56 2.23
C ALA A 75 15.76 -5.57 2.71
N ARG A 76 15.94 -6.70 2.02
CA ARG A 76 17.10 -7.58 2.28
C ARG A 76 18.41 -6.90 1.91
N ASP A 77 18.48 -6.20 0.79
CA ASP A 77 19.69 -5.50 0.35
C ASP A 77 20.04 -4.35 1.30
N ILE A 78 19.06 -3.56 1.74
CA ILE A 78 19.24 -2.49 2.74
C ILE A 78 19.80 -3.06 4.05
N ARG A 79 19.21 -4.15 4.55
CA ARG A 79 19.69 -4.82 5.77
C ARG A 79 21.07 -5.44 5.56
N ALA A 80 21.38 -6.00 4.39
CA ALA A 80 22.70 -6.57 4.09
C ALA A 80 23.78 -5.48 3.97
N SER A 81 23.41 -4.27 3.56
CA SER A 81 24.29 -3.10 3.51
C SER A 81 24.51 -2.43 4.87
N CYS A 82 23.86 -2.95 5.92
CA CYS A 82 24.00 -2.47 7.28
C CYS A 82 25.47 -2.55 7.74
N THR A 83 26.03 -1.40 8.09
CA THR A 83 27.44 -1.26 8.50
C THR A 83 27.67 -1.66 9.97
N ASP A 84 26.77 -2.43 10.60
CA ASP A 84 26.99 -3.01 11.95
C ASP A 84 27.96 -4.21 11.89
N LEU A 85 29.06 -4.02 11.16
CA LEU A 85 30.29 -4.77 11.31
C LEU A 85 31.00 -4.22 12.55
N ALA A 86 30.41 -4.44 13.73
CA ALA A 86 31.14 -4.31 14.97
C ALA A 86 31.92 -5.63 15.20
N ASP A 87 33.22 -5.54 14.90
CA ASP A 87 34.36 -6.48 15.03
C ASP A 87 34.80 -7.23 13.75
#